data_AF-A0A1P8YEP8-F1
#
_entry.id   AF-A0A1P8YEP8-F1
#
_cell.length_a   1.000
_cell.length_b   1.000
_cell.length_c   1.000
_cell.angle_alpha   90.00
_cell.angle_beta   90.00
_cell.angle_gamma   90.00
#
_symmetry.space_group_name_H-M   'P 1'
#
loop_
_entity.id
_entity.type
_entity.pdbx_description
1 polymer ?
#
loop_
_entity_poly.entity_id
_entity_poly.type
_entity_poly.pdbx_seq_one_letter_code
_entity_poly.pdbx_strand_id
1 'polypeptide(L)'
;MWGDTPPRSPINALHTQISRLRGALPEGAIEMGPAGYRLDLTRAQVDLTLARMWEQQAQQLISEGDPRRAIDTIRRAKALWRGEPGADLPAGELARELVDEGLARLAALDAVEVVALIEGVNWVARFRWQRRWQRAHRSTSARTNS
;
A
#
# COMPACT_ATOMS: atom_id res chain seq x y z
N MET A 1 6.67 -13.44 -23.87
CA MET A 1 7.46 -14.46 -23.13
C MET A 1 8.73 -14.87 -23.87
N TRP A 2 8.67 -15.20 -25.16
CA TRP A 2 9.87 -15.61 -25.92
C TRP A 2 10.28 -14.66 -27.05
N GLY A 3 9.57 -13.53 -27.22
CA GLY A 3 9.84 -12.56 -28.28
C GLY A 3 9.94 -13.25 -29.64
N ASP A 4 10.99 -12.91 -30.39
CA ASP A 4 11.25 -13.45 -31.72
C ASP A 4 12.01 -14.79 -31.70
N THR A 5 12.37 -15.32 -30.52
CA THR A 5 13.19 -16.54 -30.40
C THR A 5 12.51 -17.59 -29.52
N PRO A 6 11.42 -18.22 -30.00
CA PRO A 6 10.73 -19.27 -29.27
C PRO A 6 11.61 -20.52 -29.11
N PRO A 7 11.51 -21.23 -27.97
CA PRO A 7 12.20 -22.50 -27.78
C PRO A 7 11.60 -23.56 -28.70
N ARG A 8 12.38 -24.61 -28.98
CA ARG A 8 11.98 -25.73 -29.86
C ARG A 8 10.68 -26.42 -29.44
N SER A 9 10.32 -26.39 -28.15
CA SER A 9 9.02 -26.81 -27.63
C SER A 9 8.51 -25.81 -26.59
N PRO A 10 7.67 -24.83 -27.01
CA PRO A 10 7.11 -23.81 -26.11
C PRO A 10 6.29 -24.37 -24.95
N ILE A 11 5.53 -25.44 -25.21
CA ILE A 11 4.70 -26.09 -24.18
C ILE A 11 5.57 -26.71 -23.09
N ASN A 12 6.61 -27.44 -23.46
CA ASN A 12 7.53 -28.06 -22.49
C ASN A 12 8.29 -26.99 -21.69
N ALA A 13 8.68 -25.89 -22.34
CA ALA A 13 9.31 -24.76 -21.68
C ALA A 13 8.35 -24.11 -20.66
N LEU A 14 7.08 -23.90 -21.01
CA LEU A 14 6.06 -23.38 -20.10
C LEU A 14 5.86 -24.28 -18.88
N HIS A 15 5.68 -25.59 -19.09
CA HIS A 15 5.53 -26.54 -17.99
C HIS A 15 6.71 -26.52 -17.02
N THR A 16 7.93 -26.38 -17.54
CA THR A 16 9.14 -26.25 -16.71
C THR A 16 9.10 -25.00 -15.85
N GLN A 17 8.70 -23.84 -16.42
CA GLN A 17 8.57 -22.59 -15.66
C GLN A 17 7.49 -22.69 -14.58
N ILE A 18 6.33 -23.28 -14.90
CA ILE A 18 5.25 -23.49 -13.94
C ILE A 18 5.69 -24.40 -12.80
N SER A 19 6.43 -25.47 -13.10
CA SER A 19 6.95 -26.38 -12.06
C SER A 19 7.91 -25.68 -11.11
N ARG A 20 8.75 -24.76 -11.61
CA ARG A 20 9.64 -23.95 -10.76
C ARG A 20 8.84 -22.97 -9.91
N LEU A 21 7.86 -22.28 -10.49
CA LEU A 21 7.01 -21.34 -9.76
C LEU A 21 6.22 -22.03 -8.63
N ARG A 22 5.72 -23.25 -8.85
CA ARG A 22 5.06 -24.04 -7.79
C ARG A 22 5.97 -24.35 -6.61
N GLY A 23 7.29 -24.44 -6.82
CA GLY A 23 8.26 -24.62 -5.74
C GLY A 23 8.62 -23.32 -5.01
N ALA A 24 8.37 -22.16 -5.62
CA ALA A 24 8.68 -20.85 -5.06
C ALA A 24 7.47 -20.16 -4.40
N LEU A 25 6.26 -20.62 -4.68
CA LEU A 25 5.00 -20.06 -4.18
C LEU A 25 4.36 -20.98 -3.13
N PRO A 26 3.44 -20.47 -2.30
CA PRO A 26 2.66 -21.28 -1.39
C PRO A 26 1.94 -22.42 -2.11
N GLU A 27 1.73 -23.54 -1.40
CA GLU A 27 0.96 -24.66 -1.93
C GLU A 27 -0.44 -24.19 -2.35
N GLY A 28 -0.90 -24.64 -3.53
CA GLY A 28 -2.18 -24.24 -4.10
C GLY A 28 -2.19 -22.89 -4.83
N ALA A 29 -1.14 -22.07 -4.76
CA ALA A 29 -1.12 -20.75 -5.38
C ALA A 29 -1.16 -20.76 -6.93
N ILE A 30 -0.90 -21.90 -7.57
CA ILE A 30 -1.04 -22.08 -9.03
C ILE A 30 -2.01 -23.20 -9.33
N GLU A 31 -3.15 -22.82 -9.86
CA GLU A 31 -4.19 -23.73 -10.33
C GLU A 31 -4.09 -23.92 -11.85
N MET A 32 -4.36 -25.14 -12.30
CA MET A 32 -4.50 -25.47 -13.71
C MET A 32 -6.00 -25.54 -14.03
N GLY A 33 -6.42 -24.83 -15.07
CA GLY A 33 -7.80 -24.82 -15.56
C GLY A 33 -7.88 -24.91 -17.08
N PRO A 34 -9.10 -24.95 -17.65
CA PRO A 34 -9.32 -25.10 -19.08
C PRO A 34 -8.67 -24.00 -19.94
N ALA A 35 -8.48 -22.81 -19.36
CA ALA A 35 -7.87 -21.65 -20.02
C ALA A 35 -6.35 -21.50 -19.73
N GLY A 36 -5.71 -22.47 -19.06
CA GLY A 36 -4.29 -22.42 -18.71
C GLY A 36 -4.06 -22.39 -17.20
N TYR A 37 -3.24 -21.45 -16.72
CA TYR A 37 -2.86 -21.36 -15.31
C TYR A 37 -3.41 -20.10 -14.65
N ARG A 38 -3.86 -20.22 -13.40
CA ARG A 38 -4.32 -19.11 -12.56
C ARG A 38 -3.45 -19.00 -11.32
N LEU A 39 -3.05 -17.77 -10.99
CA LEU A 39 -2.47 -17.47 -9.69
C LEU A 39 -3.59 -17.20 -8.69
N ASP A 40 -3.67 -18.01 -7.64
CA ASP A 40 -4.58 -17.80 -6.52
C ASP A 40 -3.79 -17.22 -5.33
N LEU A 41 -3.62 -15.91 -5.37
CA LEU A 41 -2.95 -15.13 -4.34
C LEU A 41 -3.93 -14.11 -3.76
N THR A 42 -3.95 -14.01 -2.44
CA THR A 42 -4.69 -12.94 -1.76
C THR A 42 -4.05 -11.59 -2.03
N ARG A 43 -4.83 -10.51 -1.90
CA ARG A 43 -4.33 -9.13 -2.06
C ARG A 43 -3.21 -8.77 -1.09
N ALA A 44 -3.10 -9.47 0.05
CA ALA A 44 -2.03 -9.25 1.02
C ALA A 44 -0.70 -9.94 0.64
N GLN A 45 -0.72 -10.86 -0.33
CA GLN A 45 0.46 -11.60 -0.80
C GLN A 45 1.17 -10.92 -1.98
N VAL A 46 0.63 -9.81 -2.48
CA VAL A 46 1.22 -9.05 -3.59
C VAL A 46 1.46 -7.62 -3.12
N ASP A 47 2.72 -7.19 -3.16
CA ASP A 47 3.19 -5.91 -2.60
C ASP A 47 2.36 -4.71 -3.12
N LEU A 48 2.12 -4.64 -4.44
CA LEU A 48 1.33 -3.54 -5.03
C LEU A 48 -0.13 -3.52 -4.54
N THR A 49 -0.77 -4.67 -4.39
CA THR A 49 -2.16 -4.72 -3.90
C THR A 49 -2.24 -4.50 -2.39
N LEU A 50 -1.25 -4.95 -1.62
CA LEU A 50 -1.15 -4.67 -0.19
C LEU A 50 -0.93 -3.17 0.05
N ALA A 51 -0.07 -2.52 -0.72
CA ALA A 51 0.11 -1.08 -0.67
C ALA A 51 -1.20 -0.32 -0.92
N ARG A 52 -2.00 -0.76 -1.90
CA ARG A 52 -3.33 -0.19 -2.17
C ARG A 52 -4.31 -0.37 -1.02
N MET A 53 -4.28 -1.53 -0.37
CA MET A 53 -5.13 -1.77 0.81
C MET A 53 -4.75 -0.83 1.96
N TRP A 54 -3.46 -0.63 2.19
CA TRP A 54 -2.99 0.30 3.22
C TRP A 54 -3.23 1.77 2.87
N GLU A 55 -3.17 2.15 1.60
CA GLU A 55 -3.61 3.47 1.11
C GLU A 55 -5.08 3.73 1.47
N GLN A 56 -5.97 2.79 1.13
CA GLN A 56 -7.40 2.88 1.46
C GLN A 56 -7.64 2.93 2.97
N GLN A 57 -6.91 2.13 3.73
CA GLN A 57 -6.98 2.14 5.19
C GLN A 57 -6.51 3.47 5.78
N ALA A 58 -5.43 4.06 5.26
CA ALA A 58 -4.94 5.35 5.70
C ALA A 58 -5.97 6.46 5.40
N GLN A 59 -6.59 6.44 4.23
CA GLN A 59 -7.67 7.38 3.89
C GLN A 59 -8.86 7.28 4.87
N GLN A 60 -9.22 6.06 5.27
CA GLN A 60 -10.27 5.81 6.26
C GLN A 60 -9.85 6.31 7.67
N LEU A 61 -8.61 6.10 8.07
CA LEU A 61 -8.11 6.62 9.36
C LEU A 61 -8.13 8.15 9.42
N ILE A 62 -7.85 8.83 8.30
CA ILE A 62 -7.98 10.29 8.21
C ILE A 62 -9.45 10.70 8.40
N SER A 63 -10.40 10.04 7.74
CA SER A 63 -11.83 10.38 7.85
C SER A 63 -12.39 10.13 9.26
N GLU A 64 -11.83 9.16 9.97
CA GLU A 64 -12.12 8.86 11.38
C GLU A 64 -11.42 9.81 12.38
N GLY A 65 -10.59 10.72 11.91
CA GLY A 65 -9.88 11.71 12.75
C GLY A 65 -8.64 11.16 13.44
N ASP A 66 -8.04 10.07 12.93
CA ASP A 66 -6.77 9.50 13.39
C ASP A 66 -5.66 9.63 12.33
N PRO A 67 -5.21 10.87 12.02
CA PRO A 67 -4.15 11.11 11.05
C PRO A 67 -2.80 10.51 11.49
N ARG A 68 -2.60 10.26 12.79
CA ARG A 68 -1.35 9.65 13.30
C ARG A 68 -1.25 8.20 12.86
N ARG A 69 -2.30 7.41 13.07
CA ARG A 69 -2.34 6.02 12.59
C ARG A 69 -2.32 5.95 11.07
N ALA A 70 -2.89 6.94 10.38
CA ALA A 70 -2.80 7.03 8.92
C ALA A 70 -1.33 7.14 8.46
N ILE A 71 -0.55 8.05 9.05
CA ILE A 71 0.89 8.21 8.75
C ILE A 71 1.66 6.91 9.01
N ASP A 72 1.42 6.25 10.15
CA ASP A 72 2.09 4.98 10.45
C ASP A 72 1.73 3.87 9.46
N THR A 73 0.49 3.85 8.98
CA THR A 73 0.03 2.91 7.95
C THR A 73 0.71 3.19 6.60
N ILE A 74 0.83 4.46 6.21
CA ILE A 74 1.51 4.85 4.96
C ILE A 74 3.00 4.51 5.00
N ARG A 75 3.65 4.71 6.15
CA ARG A 75 5.07 4.31 6.33
C ARG A 75 5.28 2.82 6.11
N ARG A 76 4.37 1.98 6.63
CA ARG A 76 4.40 0.53 6.37
C ARG A 76 4.22 0.23 4.89
N ALA A 77 3.31 0.92 4.21
CA ALA A 77 3.12 0.76 2.77
C ALA A 77 4.37 1.09 1.98
N LYS A 78 4.96 2.26 2.20
CA LYS A 78 6.19 2.66 1.51
C LYS A 78 7.36 1.70 1.77
N ALA A 79 7.40 1.05 2.93
CA ALA A 79 8.42 0.04 3.23
C ALA A 79 8.35 -1.23 2.37
N LEU A 80 7.28 -1.43 1.58
CA LEU A 80 7.19 -2.53 0.61
C LEU A 80 8.13 -2.34 -0.59
N TRP A 81 8.54 -1.11 -0.89
CA TRP A 81 9.47 -0.82 -1.97
C TRP A 81 10.90 -1.17 -1.55
N ARG A 82 11.48 -2.19 -2.19
CA ARG A 82 12.85 -2.69 -1.95
C ARG A 82 13.83 -2.29 -3.08
N GLY A 83 13.40 -1.39 -3.96
CA GLY A 83 14.09 -0.99 -5.18
C GLY A 83 13.09 -0.64 -6.28
N GLU A 84 13.59 -0.49 -7.50
CA GLU A 84 12.75 -0.30 -8.67
C GLU A 84 11.92 -1.57 -8.97
N PRO A 85 10.59 -1.47 -9.13
CA PRO A 85 9.74 -2.62 -9.46
C PRO A 85 10.19 -3.31 -10.74
N GLY A 86 10.40 -4.62 -10.69
CA GLY A 86 10.80 -5.41 -11.85
C GLY A 86 12.24 -5.17 -12.32
N ALA A 87 13.13 -4.65 -11.47
CA ALA A 87 14.55 -4.45 -11.80
C ALA A 87 15.29 -5.75 -12.22
N ASP A 88 14.75 -6.91 -11.86
CA ASP A 88 15.23 -8.25 -12.24
C ASP A 88 14.63 -8.77 -13.56
N LEU A 89 13.67 -8.05 -14.14
CA LEU A 89 13.09 -8.38 -15.44
C LEU A 89 13.95 -7.84 -16.58
N PRO A 90 14.00 -8.55 -17.72
CA PRO A 90 14.60 -8.00 -18.93
C PRO A 90 13.85 -6.73 -19.36
N ALA A 91 14.59 -5.76 -19.89
CA ALA A 91 14.02 -4.54 -20.44
C ALA A 91 12.92 -4.88 -21.47
N GLY A 92 11.76 -4.25 -21.32
CA GLY A 92 10.59 -4.55 -22.12
C GLY A 92 9.35 -3.82 -21.64
N GLU A 93 8.22 -4.05 -22.30
CA GLU A 93 6.94 -3.45 -21.94
C GLU A 93 6.50 -3.79 -20.52
N LEU A 94 6.55 -5.07 -20.13
CA LEU A 94 6.18 -5.51 -18.79
C LEU A 94 7.02 -4.83 -17.68
N ALA A 95 8.33 -4.68 -17.88
CA ALA A 95 9.19 -4.01 -16.91
C ALA A 95 8.80 -2.53 -16.76
N ARG A 96 8.56 -1.83 -17.88
CA ARG A 96 8.09 -0.43 -17.88
C ARG A 96 6.74 -0.29 -17.20
N GLU A 97 5.77 -1.14 -17.51
CA GLU A 97 4.45 -1.13 -16.88
C GLU A 97 4.53 -1.32 -15.36
N LEU A 98 5.41 -2.19 -14.87
CA LEU A 98 5.61 -2.38 -13.43
C LEU A 98 6.25 -1.17 -12.76
N VAL A 99 7.20 -0.52 -13.43
CA VAL A 99 7.78 0.74 -12.95
C VAL A 99 6.71 1.83 -12.88
N ASP A 100 5.94 2.01 -13.94
CA ASP A 100 4.87 3.02 -14.02
C ASP A 100 3.81 2.81 -12.94
N GLU A 101 3.32 1.58 -12.76
CA GLU A 101 2.35 1.25 -11.71
C GLU A 101 2.94 1.46 -10.31
N GLY A 102 4.21 1.11 -10.10
CA GLY A 102 4.89 1.33 -8.84
C GLY A 102 5.07 2.81 -8.49
N LEU A 103 5.41 3.65 -9.48
CA LEU A 103 5.50 5.10 -9.32
C LEU A 103 4.14 5.71 -9.04
N ALA A 104 3.11 5.30 -9.78
CA ALA A 104 1.74 5.76 -9.57
C ALA A 104 1.25 5.44 -8.15
N ARG A 105 1.57 4.24 -7.65
CA ARG A 105 1.21 3.84 -6.28
C ARG A 105 1.99 4.59 -5.21
N LEU A 106 3.29 4.85 -5.40
CA LEU A 106 4.06 5.71 -4.48
C LEU A 106 3.50 7.13 -4.43
N ALA A 107 3.17 7.71 -5.59
CA ALA A 107 2.58 9.04 -5.66
C ALA A 107 1.23 9.13 -4.94
N ALA A 108 0.40 8.09 -5.05
CA ALA A 108 -0.86 8.00 -4.31
C ALA A 108 -0.62 7.97 -2.79
N LEU A 109 0.36 7.20 -2.32
CA LEU A 109 0.74 7.16 -0.89
C LEU A 109 1.27 8.52 -0.40
N ASP A 110 2.09 9.20 -1.21
CA ASP A 110 2.58 10.56 -0.92
C ASP A 110 1.42 11.55 -0.76
N ALA A 111 0.43 11.51 -1.65
CA ALA A 111 -0.74 12.37 -1.60
C ALA A 111 -1.55 12.17 -0.29
N VAL A 112 -1.79 10.92 0.10
CA VAL A 112 -2.49 10.63 1.37
C VAL A 112 -1.66 11.07 2.59
N GLU A 113 -0.33 10.95 2.54
CA GLU A 113 0.53 11.37 3.64
C GLU A 113 0.48 12.88 3.86
N VAL A 114 0.50 13.67 2.78
CA VAL A 114 0.36 15.12 2.85
C VAL A 114 -0.95 15.51 3.54
N VAL A 115 -2.07 14.88 3.15
CA VAL A 115 -3.37 15.13 3.77
C VAL A 115 -3.35 14.77 5.26
N ALA A 116 -2.79 13.61 5.61
CA ALA A 116 -2.69 13.18 7.01
C ALA A 116 -1.85 14.15 7.86
N LEU A 117 -0.75 14.68 7.31
CA LEU A 117 0.10 15.65 8.00
C LEU A 117 -0.62 16.97 8.25
N ILE A 118 -1.38 17.47 7.26
CA ILE A 118 -2.18 18.69 7.39
C ILE A 118 -3.24 18.51 8.48
N GLU A 119 -3.98 17.40 8.46
CA GLU A 119 -5.01 17.10 9.46
C GLU A 119 -4.40 16.86 10.85
N GLY A 120 -3.21 16.28 10.93
CA GLY A 120 -2.47 16.11 12.18
C GLY A 120 -2.09 17.43 12.85
N VAL A 121 -1.64 18.42 12.07
CA VAL A 121 -1.33 19.77 12.58
C VAL A 121 -2.61 20.47 13.06
N ASN A 122 -3.69 20.37 12.28
CA ASN A 122 -5.00 20.90 12.65
C ASN A 122 -5.55 20.29 13.94
N TRP A 123 -5.37 18.98 14.12
CA TRP A 123 -5.75 18.25 15.34
C TRP A 123 -5.00 18.79 16.57
N VAL A 124 -3.67 18.98 16.48
CA VAL A 124 -2.89 19.53 17.60
C VAL A 124 -3.34 20.95 17.95
N ALA A 125 -3.60 21.78 16.95
CA ALA A 125 -4.09 23.15 17.16
C ALA A 125 -5.45 23.15 17.87
N ARG A 126 -6.39 22.30 17.44
CA ARG A 126 -7.74 22.15 18.04
C ARG A 126 -7.67 21.69 19.51
N PHE A 127 -6.84 20.69 19.82
CA PHE A 127 -6.68 20.19 21.18
C PHE A 127 -6.03 21.20 22.15
N ARG A 128 -5.11 22.04 21.68
CA ARG A 128 -4.50 23.10 22.51
C ARG A 128 -5.51 24.19 22.88
N TRP A 129 -6.44 24.51 21.99
CA TRP A 129 -7.53 25.46 22.26
C TRP A 129 -8.51 24.94 23.32
N GLN A 130 -8.91 23.68 23.24
CA GLN A 130 -9.90 23.10 24.16
C GLN A 130 -9.42 23.05 25.63
N ARG A 131 -8.12 22.76 25.86
CA ARG A 131 -7.55 22.76 27.22
C ARG A 131 -7.44 24.16 27.84
N ARG A 132 -7.26 25.22 27.05
CA ARG A 132 -7.26 26.61 27.55
C ARG A 132 -8.65 27.04 27.99
N TRP A 133 -9.69 26.69 27.24
CA TRP A 133 -11.08 26.99 27.58
C TRP A 133 -11.54 26.32 28.90
N GLN A 134 -11.15 25.06 29.15
CA GLN A 134 -11.51 24.37 30.40
C GLN A 134 -10.82 24.93 31.66
N ARG A 135 -9.70 25.64 31.54
CA ARG A 135 -9.06 26.33 32.67
C ARG A 135 -9.71 27.69 32.93
N ALA A 136 -10.06 28.42 31.88
CA ALA A 136 -10.71 29.73 31.99
C ALA A 136 -12.12 29.67 32.59
N HIS A 137 -12.84 28.55 32.45
CA HIS A 137 -14.20 28.40 33.01
C HIS A 137 -14.28 27.78 34.41
N ARG A 138 -13.16 27.32 35.00
CA ARG A 138 -13.14 26.89 36.42
C ARG A 138 -12.81 28.02 37.39
N SER A 139 -12.24 29.12 36.91
CA SER A 139 -11.92 30.30 37.73
C SER A 139 -13.09 31.25 37.96
N THR A 140 -14.19 31.09 37.23
CA THR A 140 -15.32 32.03 37.29
C THR A 140 -16.42 31.62 38.28
N SER A 141 -16.51 30.34 38.66
CA SER A 141 -17.52 29.87 39.62
C SER A 141 -17.12 30.04 41.10
N ALA A 142 -15.86 30.41 41.38
CA ALA A 142 -15.35 30.59 42.74
C ALA A 142 -15.46 32.04 43.26
N ARG A 143 -16.02 32.98 42.48
CA ARG A 143 -15.95 34.43 42.79
C ARG A 143 -17.29 35.15 42.97
N THR A 144 -18.42 34.44 42.95
CA THR A 144 -19.77 35.05 43.00
C THR A 144 -20.64 34.55 44.16
N ASN A 145 -20.04 34.00 45.21
CA ASN A 145 -20.77 33.64 46.43
C ASN A 145 -20.07 34.23 47.67
N SER A 146 -20.17 35.55 47.83
CA SER A 146 -19.85 36.30 49.06
C SER A 146 -20.67 37.57 49.10
#